data_AF-A0A1W9X1I3-F1
#
_entry.id   AF-A0A1W9X1I3-F1
#
_cell.length_a   1.000
_cell.length_b   1.000
_cell.length_c   1.000
_cell.angle_alpha   90.00
_cell.angle_beta   90.00
_cell.angle_gamma   90.00
#
_symmetry.space_group_name_H-M   'P 1'
#
loop_
_entity.id
_entity.type
_entity.pdbx_description
1 polymer ?
#
loop_
_entity_poly.entity_id
_entity_poly.type
_entity_poly.pdbx_seq_one_letter_code
_entity_poly.pdbx_strand_id
1 'polypeptide(L)'
;MRTASGVILIIVAVIFFFGSLGYLLGGALVTGVSQLKPEIAEESAKEEGKELTAEERKELEDLQAVGTVMGSGAMAFGIFLLVSAGILIAGAVFLFQGRKPGFIYVAGLLAILGPVIAYFITNLSRNFIVIRVVLQ
;
A
#
# COMPACT_ATOMS: atom_id res chain seq x y z
N MET A 1 13.08 24.46 21.06
CA MET A 1 12.86 23.03 20.73
C MET A 1 11.58 22.77 19.92
N ARG A 2 10.47 23.46 20.16
CA ARG A 2 9.18 23.24 19.46
C ARG A 2 9.27 23.40 17.93
N THR A 3 10.07 24.34 17.45
CA THR A 3 10.25 24.57 16.00
C THR A 3 10.90 23.38 15.30
N ALA A 4 11.89 22.74 15.92
CA ALA A 4 12.58 21.56 15.35
C ALA A 4 11.64 20.34 15.26
N SER A 5 10.81 20.10 16.28
CA SER A 5 9.83 19.02 16.25
C SER A 5 8.71 19.25 15.23
N GLY A 6 8.30 20.50 15.03
CA GLY A 6 7.30 20.85 14.00
C GLY A 6 7.82 20.60 12.59
N VAL A 7 9.08 20.97 12.31
CA VAL A 7 9.73 20.71 11.01
C VAL A 7 9.86 19.22 10.73
N ILE A 8 10.24 18.41 11.73
CA ILE A 8 10.33 16.95 11.59
C ILE A 8 8.95 16.34 11.26
N LEU A 9 7.87 16.78 11.92
CA LEU A 9 6.51 16.31 11.61
C LEU A 9 6.10 16.64 10.16
N ILE A 10 6.46 17.82 9.65
CA ILE A 10 6.21 18.17 8.25
C ILE A 10 6.99 17.27 7.30
N ILE A 11 8.27 16.99 7.57
CA ILE A 11 9.08 16.09 6.75
C ILE A 11 8.43 14.70 6.70
N VAL A 12 8.01 14.16 7.84
CA VAL A 12 7.33 12.86 7.90
C VAL A 12 6.01 12.89 7.15
N ALA A 13 5.23 13.97 7.28
CA ALA A 13 3.97 14.12 6.54
C ALA A 13 4.18 14.13 5.03
N VAL A 14 5.24 14.77 4.53
CA VAL A 14 5.60 14.76 3.11
C VAL A 14 5.95 13.35 2.63
N ILE A 15 6.71 12.58 3.42
CA ILE A 15 7.02 11.18 3.11
C ILE A 15 5.74 10.33 3.08
N PHE A 16 4.84 10.51 4.04
CA PHE A 16 3.56 9.81 4.09
C PHE A 16 2.66 10.20 2.90
N PHE A 17 2.70 11.46 2.48
CA PHE A 17 1.96 11.93 1.30
C PHE A 17 2.46 11.26 0.03
N PHE A 18 3.77 11.29 -0.26
CA PHE A 18 4.30 10.59 -1.43
C PHE A 18 4.16 9.07 -1.34
N GLY A 19 4.30 8.50 -0.14
CA GLY A 19 4.01 7.09 0.11
C GLY A 19 2.56 6.74 -0.20
N SER A 20 1.61 7.59 0.21
CA SER A 20 0.18 7.39 -0.08
C SER A 20 -0.10 7.34 -1.57
N LEU A 21 0.52 8.24 -2.35
CA LEU A 21 0.42 8.23 -3.80
C LEU A 21 1.02 6.98 -4.41
N GLY A 22 2.18 6.53 -3.90
CA GLY A 22 2.81 5.28 -4.33
C GLY A 22 1.94 4.05 -4.08
N TYR A 23 1.31 3.96 -2.90
CA TYR A 23 0.43 2.84 -2.55
C TYR A 23 -0.94 2.91 -3.24
N LEU A 24 -1.50 4.11 -3.43
CA LEU A 24 -2.72 4.32 -4.21
C LEU A 24 -2.50 3.97 -5.69
N LEU A 25 -1.43 4.46 -6.28
CA LEU A 25 -1.09 4.20 -7.69
C LEU A 25 -0.69 2.73 -7.89
N GLY A 26 0.17 2.19 -7.01
CA GLY A 26 0.55 0.78 -7.05
C GLY A 26 -0.64 -0.15 -6.85
N GLY A 27 -1.53 0.17 -5.90
CA GLY A 27 -2.78 -0.54 -5.68
C GLY A 27 -3.69 -0.48 -6.91
N ALA A 28 -3.86 0.71 -7.51
CA ALA A 28 -4.68 0.92 -8.72
C ALA A 28 -4.17 0.11 -9.91
N LEU A 29 -2.86 0.11 -10.14
CA LEU A 29 -2.24 -0.65 -11.22
C LEU A 29 -2.42 -2.15 -11.01
N VAL A 30 -2.15 -2.66 -9.80
CA VAL A 30 -2.32 -4.08 -9.48
C VAL A 30 -3.79 -4.50 -9.62
N THR A 31 -4.74 -3.74 -9.06
CA THR A 31 -6.17 -4.03 -9.22
C THR A 31 -6.64 -3.92 -10.68
N GLY A 32 -6.15 -2.93 -11.43
CA GLY A 32 -6.54 -2.71 -12.82
C GLY A 32 -6.06 -3.84 -13.73
N VAL A 33 -4.86 -4.36 -13.48
CA VAL A 33 -4.32 -5.53 -14.18
C VAL A 33 -5.04 -6.82 -13.75
N SER A 34 -5.36 -6.97 -12.46
CA SER A 34 -6.11 -8.14 -11.96
C SER A 34 -7.58 -8.16 -12.39
N GLN A 35 -8.17 -7.03 -12.77
CA GLN A 35 -9.54 -6.94 -13.30
C GLN A 35 -9.64 -7.07 -14.82
N LEU A 36 -8.52 -7.24 -15.54
CA LEU A 36 -8.58 -7.71 -16.92
C LEU A 36 -9.27 -9.07 -16.90
N LYS A 37 -10.52 -9.07 -17.38
CA LYS A 37 -11.44 -10.20 -17.25
C LYS A 37 -10.78 -11.50 -17.75
N PRO A 38 -10.98 -12.62 -17.04
CA PRO A 38 -10.56 -13.93 -17.53
C PRO A 38 -11.16 -14.23 -18.91
N GLU A 39 -12.30 -13.63 -19.26
CA GLU A 39 -12.87 -13.68 -20.62
C GLU A 39 -11.89 -13.23 -21.71
N ILE A 40 -11.07 -12.19 -21.49
CA ILE A 40 -10.09 -11.73 -22.50
C ILE A 40 -8.93 -12.72 -22.60
N ALA A 41 -8.46 -13.27 -21.48
CA ALA A 41 -7.43 -14.30 -21.48
C ALA A 41 -7.93 -15.61 -22.13
N GLU A 42 -9.20 -15.95 -21.92
CA GLU A 42 -9.86 -17.09 -22.56
C GLU A 42 -10.10 -16.88 -24.06
N GLU A 43 -10.45 -15.65 -24.46
CA GLU A 43 -10.66 -15.28 -25.86
C GLU A 43 -9.33 -15.30 -26.62
N SER A 44 -8.26 -14.74 -26.02
CA SER A 44 -6.89 -14.84 -26.56
C SER A 44 -6.36 -16.27 -26.60
N ALA A 45 -6.62 -17.09 -25.57
CA ALA A 45 -6.19 -18.50 -25.56
C ALA A 45 -6.94 -19.34 -26.61
N LYS A 46 -8.24 -19.05 -26.83
CA LYS A 46 -9.04 -19.63 -27.92
C LYS A 46 -8.55 -19.18 -29.30
N GLU A 47 -8.17 -17.92 -29.48
CA GLU A 47 -7.55 -17.41 -30.71
C GLU A 47 -6.18 -18.06 -30.99
N GLU A 48 -5.40 -18.37 -29.95
CA GLU A 48 -4.12 -19.10 -30.05
C GLU A 48 -4.28 -20.63 -30.16
N GLY A 49 -5.50 -21.16 -30.15
CA GLY A 49 -5.78 -22.59 -30.26
C GLY A 49 -5.34 -23.42 -29.04
N LYS A 50 -5.06 -22.77 -27.90
CA LYS A 50 -4.78 -23.42 -26.62
C LYS A 50 -6.01 -23.32 -25.73
N GLU A 51 -6.76 -24.41 -25.61
CA GLU A 51 -7.72 -24.51 -24.50
C GLU A 51 -6.95 -24.57 -23.19
N LEU A 52 -7.06 -23.51 -22.38
CA LEU A 52 -6.56 -23.50 -21.00
C LEU A 52 -7.17 -24.69 -20.26
N THR A 53 -6.32 -25.55 -19.71
CA THR A 53 -6.74 -26.67 -18.89
C THR A 53 -7.44 -26.19 -17.62
N ALA A 54 -8.28 -27.02 -17.01
CA ALA A 54 -9.02 -26.65 -15.81
C ALA A 54 -8.11 -26.24 -14.63
N GLU A 55 -6.86 -26.73 -14.61
CA GLU A 55 -5.86 -26.35 -13.62
C GLU A 55 -5.30 -24.94 -13.88
N GLU A 56 -4.99 -24.59 -15.14
CA GLU A 56 -4.48 -23.26 -15.51
C GLU A 56 -5.51 -22.15 -15.29
N ARG A 57 -6.80 -22.43 -15.53
CA ARG A 57 -7.89 -21.48 -15.22
C ARG A 57 -7.98 -21.19 -13.72
N LYS A 58 -7.85 -22.24 -12.90
CA LYS A 58 -7.96 -22.11 -11.45
C LYS A 58 -6.75 -21.36 -10.87
N GLU A 59 -5.56 -21.59 -11.40
CA GLU A 59 -4.36 -20.86 -10.99
C GLU A 59 -4.42 -19.38 -11.40
N LEU A 60 -4.97 -19.07 -12.58
CA LEU A 60 -5.23 -17.70 -13.02
C LEU A 60 -6.28 -16.99 -12.13
N GLU A 61 -7.37 -17.66 -11.77
CA GLU A 61 -8.37 -17.12 -10.83
C GLU A 61 -7.76 -16.86 -9.45
N ASP A 62 -6.97 -17.79 -8.92
CA ASP A 62 -6.30 -17.62 -7.63
C ASP A 62 -5.28 -16.47 -7.67
N LEU A 63 -4.51 -16.33 -8.76
CA LEU A 63 -3.58 -15.22 -8.95
C LEU A 63 -4.30 -13.87 -9.09
N GLN A 64 -5.44 -13.82 -9.78
CA GLN A 64 -6.28 -12.62 -9.88
C GLN A 64 -6.92 -12.27 -8.55
N ALA A 65 -7.41 -13.26 -7.79
CA ALA A 65 -7.99 -13.05 -6.47
C ALA A 65 -6.95 -12.51 -5.49
N VAL A 66 -5.75 -13.11 -5.45
CA VAL A 66 -4.64 -12.63 -4.62
C VAL A 66 -4.17 -11.25 -5.07
N GLY A 67 -4.05 -11.00 -6.38
CA GLY A 67 -3.69 -9.69 -6.94
C GLY A 67 -4.72 -8.62 -6.59
N THR A 68 -6.02 -8.93 -6.68
CA THR A 68 -7.10 -8.01 -6.31
C THR A 68 -7.11 -7.70 -4.82
N VAL A 69 -6.93 -8.71 -3.96
CA VAL A 69 -6.85 -8.53 -2.50
C VAL A 69 -5.61 -7.69 -2.14
N MET A 70 -4.44 -8.01 -2.68
CA MET A 70 -3.21 -7.24 -2.49
C MET A 70 -3.35 -5.79 -2.99
N GLY A 71 -3.95 -5.59 -4.17
CA GLY A 71 -4.16 -4.28 -4.77
C GLY A 71 -5.14 -3.41 -3.98
N SER A 72 -6.25 -4.00 -3.52
CA SER A 72 -7.22 -3.33 -2.65
C SER A 72 -6.63 -2.98 -1.27
N GLY A 73 -5.79 -3.87 -0.72
CA GLY A 73 -5.07 -3.63 0.53
C GLY A 73 -4.05 -2.49 0.41
N ALA A 74 -3.30 -2.46 -0.70
CA ALA A 74 -2.39 -1.36 -1.02
C ALA A 74 -3.13 -0.02 -1.19
N MET A 75 -4.28 -0.01 -1.88
CA MET A 75 -5.12 1.19 -1.98
C MET A 75 -5.61 1.68 -0.62
N ALA A 76 -6.16 0.79 0.21
CA ALA A 76 -6.66 1.14 1.54
C ALA A 76 -5.53 1.69 2.43
N PHE A 77 -4.34 1.09 2.35
CA PHE A 77 -3.16 1.59 3.05
C PHE A 77 -2.70 2.95 2.51
N GLY A 78 -2.79 3.17 1.20
CA GLY A 78 -2.55 4.48 0.59
C GLY A 78 -3.48 5.55 1.13
N ILE A 79 -4.79 5.29 1.21
CA ILE A 79 -5.77 6.23 1.82
C ILE A 79 -5.42 6.49 3.29
N PHE A 80 -5.09 5.44 4.05
CA PHE A 80 -4.68 5.57 5.45
C PHE A 80 -3.46 6.49 5.60
N LEU A 81 -2.43 6.32 4.77
CA LEU A 81 -1.24 7.18 4.77
C LEU A 81 -1.58 8.63 4.41
N LEU A 82 -2.51 8.84 3.47
CA LEU A 82 -2.96 10.18 3.07
C LEU A 82 -3.69 10.91 4.21
N VAL A 83 -4.62 10.23 4.87
CA VAL A 83 -5.34 10.76 6.05
C VAL A 83 -4.35 11.03 7.18
N SER A 84 -3.41 10.11 7.40
CA SER A 84 -2.35 10.26 8.41
C SER A 84 -1.45 11.46 8.11
N ALA A 85 -1.08 11.69 6.85
CA ALA A 85 -0.32 12.88 6.44
C ALA A 85 -1.08 14.17 6.77
N GLY A 86 -2.39 14.22 6.53
CA GLY A 86 -3.23 15.35 6.92
C GLY A 86 -3.24 15.60 8.43
N ILE A 87 -3.34 14.55 9.25
CA ILE A 87 -3.28 14.63 10.72
C ILE A 87 -1.90 15.10 11.20
N LEU A 88 -0.82 14.66 10.55
CA LEU A 88 0.55 15.08 10.86
C LEU A 88 0.78 16.56 10.55
N ILE A 89 0.26 17.06 9.42
CA ILE A 89 0.30 18.48 9.07
C ILE A 89 -0.48 19.31 10.08
N ALA A 90 -1.71 18.88 10.44
CA ALA A 90 -2.49 19.53 11.48
C ALA A 90 -1.76 19.52 12.82
N GLY A 91 -1.12 18.41 13.18
CA GLY A 91 -0.28 18.28 14.37
C GLY A 91 0.91 19.23 14.38
N ALA A 92 1.60 19.39 13.24
CA ALA A 92 2.69 20.35 13.10
C ALA A 92 2.20 21.80 13.27
N VAL A 93 1.06 22.16 12.69
CA VAL A 93 0.47 23.50 12.84
C VAL A 93 0.09 23.78 14.30
N PHE A 94 -0.55 22.83 15.00
CA PHE A 94 -0.85 22.98 16.42
C PHE A 94 0.40 23.08 17.29
N LEU A 95 1.47 22.39 16.91
CA LEU A 95 2.77 22.44 17.58
C LEU A 95 3.41 23.84 17.44
N PHE A 96 3.33 24.44 16.24
CA PHE A 96 3.79 25.82 16.00
C PHE A 96 2.93 26.87 16.71
N GLN A 97 1.62 26.66 16.78
CA GLN A 97 0.71 27.53 17.52
C GLN A 97 0.83 27.39 19.05
N GLY A 98 1.57 26.39 19.53
CA GLY A 98 1.79 26.14 20.94
C GLY A 98 0.54 25.76 21.73
N ARG A 99 -0.58 25.47 21.04
CA ARG A 99 -1.89 25.12 21.63
C ARG A 99 -2.11 23.60 21.60
N LYS A 100 -2.78 23.09 22.65
CA LYS A 100 -3.19 21.67 22.82
C LYS A 100 -2.04 20.65 22.60
N PRO A 101 -1.10 20.52 23.55
CA PRO A 101 0.05 19.62 23.41
C PRO A 101 -0.33 18.14 23.28
N GLY A 102 -1.53 17.74 23.74
CA GLY A 102 -2.02 16.37 23.62
C GLY A 102 -2.12 15.86 22.17
N PHE A 103 -2.39 16.76 21.20
CA PHE A 103 -2.52 16.38 19.79
C PHE A 103 -1.17 15.99 19.17
N ILE A 104 -0.07 16.46 19.74
CA ILE A 104 1.30 16.13 19.30
C ILE A 104 1.62 14.66 19.60
N TYR A 105 1.13 14.12 20.72
CA TYR A 105 1.34 12.71 21.06
C TYR A 105 0.64 11.78 20.07
N VAL A 106 -0.57 12.13 19.64
CA VAL A 106 -1.34 11.37 18.65
C VAL A 106 -0.65 11.42 17.29
N ALA A 107 -0.21 12.61 16.85
CA ALA A 107 0.54 12.78 15.62
C ALA A 107 1.87 12.00 15.64
N GLY A 108 2.63 12.08 16.74
CA GLY A 108 3.88 11.34 16.90
C GLY A 108 3.71 9.82 16.89
N LEU A 109 2.64 9.30 17.51
CA LEU A 109 2.33 7.86 17.49
C LEU A 109 2.01 7.38 16.06
N LEU A 110 1.18 8.14 15.33
CA LEU A 110 0.82 7.86 13.94
C LEU A 110 2.05 7.88 13.01
N ALA A 111 2.97 8.82 13.23
CA ALA A 111 4.23 8.90 12.50
C ALA A 111 5.10 7.63 12.64
N ILE A 112 5.03 6.93 13.78
CA ILE A 112 5.78 5.69 14.02
C ILE A 112 5.04 4.48 13.44
N LEU A 113 3.70 4.46 13.51
CA LEU A 113 2.88 3.34 13.03
C LEU A 113 3.03 3.10 11.52
N GLY A 114 3.08 4.16 10.70
CA GLY A 114 3.22 4.03 9.24
C GLY A 114 4.46 3.23 8.81
N PRO A 115 5.68 3.61 9.24
CA PRO A 115 6.90 2.85 8.97
C PRO A 115 6.88 1.43 9.49
N VAL A 116 6.28 1.20 10.67
CA VAL A 116 6.17 -0.16 11.25
C VAL A 116 5.31 -1.05 10.35
N ILE A 117 4.14 -0.57 9.90
CA ILE A 117 3.27 -1.34 9.01
C ILE A 117 3.95 -1.58 7.67
N ALA A 118 4.60 -0.57 7.09
CA ALA A 118 5.36 -0.72 5.85
C ALA A 118 6.51 -1.74 5.98
N TYR A 119 7.23 -1.73 7.11
CA TYR A 119 8.27 -2.72 7.41
C TYR A 119 7.71 -4.15 7.42
N PHE A 120 6.54 -4.37 8.04
CA PHE A 120 5.88 -5.67 8.04
C PHE A 120 5.47 -6.11 6.62
N ILE A 121 4.87 -5.22 5.81
CA ILE A 121 4.47 -5.54 4.43
C ILE A 121 5.70 -5.94 3.59
N THR A 122 6.78 -5.18 3.70
CA THR A 122 7.98 -5.39 2.88
C THR A 122 8.74 -6.67 3.27
N ASN A 123 8.79 -7.00 4.57
CA ASN A 123 9.42 -8.23 5.04
C ASN A 123 8.59 -9.49 4.76
N LEU A 124 7.25 -9.39 4.82
CA LEU A 124 6.38 -10.52 4.47
C LEU A 124 6.56 -10.90 2.99
N SER A 125 6.62 -9.89 2.11
CA SER A 125 6.83 -10.08 0.66
C SER A 125 8.21 -10.66 0.35
N ARG A 126 9.26 -10.19 1.05
CA ARG A 126 10.63 -10.71 0.87
C ARG A 126 10.77 -12.18 1.31
N ASN A 127 10.16 -12.59 2.43
CA ASN A 127 10.21 -13.99 2.88
C ASN A 127 9.38 -14.94 1.99
N PHE A 128 8.25 -14.47 1.44
CA PHE A 128 7.44 -15.29 0.54
C PHE A 128 8.15 -15.59 -0.81
N ILE A 129 8.89 -14.61 -1.35
CA ILE A 129 9.71 -14.79 -2.57
C ILE A 129 10.87 -15.75 -2.32
N VAL A 130 11.56 -15.65 -1.18
CA VAL A 130 12.68 -16.55 -0.85
C VAL A 130 12.21 -18.00 -0.67
N ILE A 131 11.05 -18.24 -0.06
CA ILE A 131 10.49 -19.60 0.07
C ILE A 131 10.17 -20.21 -1.30
N ARG A 132 9.63 -19.43 -2.26
CA ARG A 132 9.37 -19.90 -3.63
C ARG A 132 10.64 -20.19 -4.44
N VAL A 133 11.73 -19.44 -4.22
CA VAL A 133 13.02 -19.65 -4.92
C VAL A 133 13.81 -20.84 -4.35
N VAL A 134 13.63 -21.18 -3.07
CA VAL A 134 14.33 -22.32 -2.42
C VAL A 134 13.59 -23.66 -2.64
N LEU A 135 12.33 -23.64 -3.10
CA LEU A 135 11.51 -24.82 -3.39
C LEU A 135 11.44 -25.21 -4.88
N GLN A 136 12.19 -24.53 -5.75
CA GLN A 136 12.48 -24.96 -7.13
C GLN A 136 13.89 -25.53 -7.22
#